data_AF-A0A3D6B821-F1
#
_entry.id   AF-A0A3D6B821-F1
#
_cell.length_a   1.000
_cell.length_b   1.000
_cell.length_c   1.000
_cell.angle_alpha   90.00
_cell.angle_beta   90.00
_cell.angle_gamma   90.00
#
_symmetry.space_group_name_H-M   'P 1'
#
loop_
_entity.id
_entity.type
_entity.pdbx_description
1 polymer ?
#
loop_
_entity_poly.entity_id
_entity_poly.type
_entity_poly.pdbx_seq_one_letter_code
_entity_poly.pdbx_strand_id
1 'polypeptide(L)'
;MSQLINFDNYKVPKSTGKRATIVSSFVDALDNANRVIEVDDAFKIALEVLSKNNPNKTLFSLNEAAEQLTVGDEFIRRRIKLGKIKATYLGDKPLINIVELARIITEGV
;
A
#
# COMPACT_ATOMS: atom_id res chain seq x y z
N MET A 1 15.04 15.73 31.57
CA MET A 1 16.11 15.83 30.56
C MET A 1 16.32 14.45 29.97
N SER A 2 15.79 14.23 28.76
CA SER A 2 15.80 12.92 28.09
C SER A 2 17.11 12.79 27.30
N GLN A 3 17.95 11.82 27.64
CA GLN A 3 19.14 11.52 26.84
C GLN A 3 18.74 10.74 25.60
N LEU A 4 18.94 11.35 24.43
CA LEU A 4 18.84 10.73 23.12
C LEU A 4 19.95 9.68 23.00
N ILE A 5 19.56 8.42 22.79
CA ILE A 5 20.50 7.36 22.47
C ILE A 5 20.84 7.51 20.98
N ASN A 6 22.10 7.85 20.70
CA ASN A 6 22.60 8.08 19.35
C ASN A 6 22.99 6.72 18.71
N PHE A 7 22.28 6.30 17.67
CA PHE A 7 22.39 4.96 17.07
C PHE A 7 23.55 4.80 16.06
N ASP A 8 24.33 5.87 15.78
CA ASP A 8 25.34 5.87 14.71
C ASP A 8 26.63 5.08 15.02
N ASN A 9 26.80 4.56 16.24
CA ASN A 9 28.05 3.90 16.67
C ASN A 9 27.92 2.41 17.02
N TYR A 10 26.96 1.69 16.44
CA TYR A 10 26.93 0.23 16.54
C TYR A 10 27.91 -0.41 15.54
N LYS A 11 29.18 -0.48 15.92
CA LYS A 11 30.19 -1.26 15.20
C LYS A 11 29.95 -2.75 15.49
N VAL A 12 29.27 -3.42 14.58
CA VAL A 12 28.96 -4.86 14.67
C VAL A 12 30.26 -5.65 14.87
N PRO A 13 30.42 -6.43 15.96
CA PRO A 13 31.62 -7.22 16.16
C PRO A 13 31.70 -8.31 15.07
N LYS A 14 32.86 -8.38 14.40
CA LYS A 14 33.16 -9.45 13.43
C LYS A 14 33.27 -10.77 14.18
N SER A 15 32.14 -11.48 14.28
CA SER A 15 32.03 -12.82 14.84
C SER A 15 32.68 -13.83 13.91
N THR A 16 33.80 -14.38 14.38
CA THR A 16 34.46 -15.57 13.87
C THR A 16 33.50 -16.78 13.87
N GLY A 17 33.40 -17.47 12.73
CA GLY A 17 33.07 -18.90 12.69
C GLY A 17 31.62 -19.26 12.33
N LYS A 18 31.36 -19.48 11.04
CA LYS A 18 30.31 -20.33 10.42
C LYS A 18 28.82 -20.11 10.73
N ARG A 19 28.42 -19.47 11.83
CA ARG A 19 27.00 -19.17 12.15
C ARG A 19 26.52 -17.80 11.66
N ALA A 20 27.41 -16.82 11.56
CA ALA A 20 27.06 -15.47 11.10
C ALA A 20 26.68 -15.43 9.60
N THR A 21 27.31 -16.28 8.77
CA THR A 21 27.06 -16.33 7.32
C THR A 21 25.66 -16.83 6.97
N ILE A 22 25.09 -17.73 7.78
CA ILE A 22 23.74 -18.26 7.53
C ILE A 22 22.72 -17.15 7.83
N VAL A 23 22.83 -16.46 8.96
CA VAL A 23 21.88 -15.41 9.34
C VAL A 23 21.91 -14.23 8.38
N SER A 24 23.09 -13.78 7.91
CA SER A 24 23.15 -12.72 6.90
C SER A 24 22.51 -13.18 5.58
N SER A 25 22.79 -14.40 5.11
CA SER A 25 22.18 -14.91 3.87
C SER A 25 20.65 -15.06 3.95
N PHE A 26 20.11 -15.36 5.12
CA PHE A 26 18.66 -15.42 5.34
C PHE A 26 18.04 -14.03 5.40
N VAL A 27 18.69 -13.06 6.05
CA VAL A 27 18.23 -11.67 6.09
C VAL A 27 18.31 -11.04 4.69
N ASP A 28 19.40 -11.27 3.97
CA ASP A 28 19.57 -10.83 2.58
C ASP A 28 18.54 -11.48 1.65
N ALA A 29 18.18 -12.75 1.87
CA ALA A 29 17.13 -13.44 1.12
C ALA A 29 15.72 -12.95 1.45
N LEU A 30 15.44 -12.60 2.71
CA LEU A 30 14.18 -11.99 3.13
C LEU A 30 14.05 -10.56 2.59
N ASP A 31 15.13 -9.78 2.60
CA ASP A 31 15.19 -8.46 1.99
C ASP A 31 15.08 -8.51 0.46
N ASN A 32 15.60 -9.56 -0.18
CA ASN A 32 15.41 -9.80 -1.62
C ASN A 32 13.98 -10.23 -1.95
N ALA A 33 13.36 -11.10 -1.13
CA ALA A 33 11.98 -11.51 -1.30
C ALA A 33 10.99 -10.33 -1.10
N ASN A 34 11.31 -9.40 -0.20
CA ASN A 34 10.52 -8.18 0.01
C ASN A 34 10.68 -7.13 -1.10
N ARG A 35 11.76 -7.19 -1.90
CA ARG A 35 12.06 -6.17 -2.92
C ARG A 35 11.43 -6.39 -4.28
N VAL A 36 10.83 -7.55 -4.53
CA VAL A 36 10.25 -7.91 -5.84
C VAL A 36 8.80 -8.33 -5.69
N ILE A 37 8.01 -7.55 -4.94
CA ILE A 37 6.59 -7.45 -5.29
C ILE A 37 6.58 -6.44 -6.43
N GLU A 38 6.61 -6.92 -7.67
CA GLU A 38 6.41 -6.05 -8.83
C GLU A 38 5.10 -5.29 -8.62
N VAL A 39 5.05 -4.01 -9.03
CA VAL A 39 3.86 -3.15 -8.86
C VAL A 39 2.60 -3.84 -9.43
N ASP A 40 2.78 -4.65 -10.47
CA ASP A 40 1.75 -5.48 -11.08
C ASP A 40 1.17 -6.54 -10.12
N ASP A 41 1.97 -7.09 -9.22
CA ASP A 41 1.53 -8.07 -8.24
C ASP A 41 0.85 -7.41 -7.05
N ALA A 42 1.33 -6.24 -6.61
CA ALA A 42 0.63 -5.44 -5.61
C ALA A 42 -0.78 -5.04 -6.10
N PHE A 43 -0.90 -4.66 -7.37
CA PHE A 43 -2.17 -4.31 -8.00
C PHE A 43 -3.14 -5.49 -8.06
N LYS A 44 -2.66 -6.67 -8.50
CA LYS A 44 -3.46 -7.90 -8.52
C LYS A 44 -3.95 -8.28 -7.13
N ILE A 45 -3.06 -8.23 -6.13
CA ILE A 45 -3.40 -8.53 -4.74
C ILE A 45 -4.47 -7.56 -4.23
N ALA A 46 -4.28 -6.26 -4.45
CA ALA A 46 -5.26 -5.24 -4.04
C ALA A 46 -6.63 -5.49 -4.68
N LEU A 47 -6.67 -5.78 -5.99
CA LEU A 47 -7.91 -6.06 -6.71
C LEU A 47 -8.57 -7.36 -6.23
N GLU A 48 -7.78 -8.41 -5.95
CA GLU A 48 -8.29 -9.67 -5.42
C GLU A 48 -8.89 -9.49 -4.02
N VAL A 49 -8.21 -8.75 -3.13
CA VAL A 49 -8.71 -8.44 -1.78
C VAL A 49 -10.01 -7.64 -1.86
N LEU A 50 -10.06 -6.59 -2.70
CA LEU A 50 -11.27 -5.79 -2.89
C LEU A 50 -12.44 -6.64 -3.42
N SER A 51 -12.16 -7.54 -4.37
CA SER A 51 -13.16 -8.42 -4.98
C SER A 51 -13.68 -9.48 -4.01
N LYS A 52 -12.80 -10.02 -3.14
CA LYS A 52 -13.16 -10.97 -2.08
C LYS A 52 -14.00 -10.30 -0.99
N ASN A 53 -13.64 -9.08 -0.59
CA ASN A 53 -14.36 -8.33 0.45
C ASN A 53 -15.71 -7.81 -0.03
N ASN A 54 -15.85 -7.53 -1.33
CA ASN A 54 -17.07 -6.98 -1.92
C ASN A 54 -17.49 -7.78 -3.17
N PRO A 55 -18.04 -9.00 -2.99
CA PRO A 55 -18.40 -9.85 -4.12
C PRO A 55 -19.42 -9.17 -5.01
N ASN A 56 -19.21 -9.26 -6.34
CA ASN A 56 -20.03 -8.67 -7.40
C ASN A 56 -20.11 -7.12 -7.43
N LYS A 57 -19.29 -6.42 -6.65
CA LYS A 57 -19.30 -4.96 -6.63
C LYS A 57 -18.12 -4.38 -7.40
N THR A 58 -18.42 -3.68 -8.49
CA THR A 58 -17.41 -3.03 -9.35
C THR A 58 -17.35 -1.52 -9.19
N LEU A 59 -18.39 -0.92 -8.59
CA LEU A 59 -18.51 0.52 -8.37
C LEU A 59 -18.69 0.81 -6.88
N PHE A 60 -17.90 1.74 -6.38
CA PHE A 60 -17.88 2.18 -4.99
C PHE A 60 -18.35 3.62 -4.90
N SER A 61 -19.23 3.91 -3.95
CA SER A 61 -19.55 5.29 -3.62
C SER A 61 -18.36 6.00 -2.95
N LEU A 62 -18.41 7.32 -2.86
CA LEU A 62 -17.38 8.10 -2.17
C LEU A 62 -17.14 7.63 -0.73
N ASN A 63 -18.21 7.35 0.00
CA ASN A 63 -18.13 6.94 1.40
C ASN A 63 -17.46 5.57 1.53
N GLU A 64 -17.80 4.63 0.65
CA GLU A 64 -17.21 3.29 0.66
C GLU A 64 -15.73 3.34 0.26
N ALA A 65 -15.39 4.15 -0.75
CA ALA A 65 -13.99 4.36 -1.12
C ALA A 65 -13.19 5.03 0.02
N ALA A 66 -13.82 5.95 0.76
CA ALA A 66 -13.23 6.61 1.92
C ALA A 66 -12.97 5.62 3.06
N GLU A 67 -13.90 4.71 3.30
CA GLU A 67 -13.74 3.61 4.28
C GLU A 67 -12.60 2.66 3.87
N GLN A 68 -12.55 2.22 2.61
CA GLN A 68 -11.49 1.34 2.12
C GLN A 68 -10.09 1.98 2.21
N LEU A 69 -10.00 3.28 1.95
CA LEU A 69 -8.75 4.04 1.99
C LEU A 69 -8.43 4.62 3.37
N THR A 70 -9.34 4.52 4.33
CA THR A 70 -9.23 5.12 5.67
C THR A 70 -8.92 6.63 5.60
N VAL A 71 -9.62 7.35 4.71
CA VAL A 71 -9.48 8.80 4.50
C VAL A 71 -10.83 9.50 4.61
N GLY A 72 -10.84 10.83 4.71
CA GLY A 72 -12.08 11.61 4.64
C GLY A 72 -12.70 11.61 3.23
N ASP A 73 -14.03 11.65 3.16
CA ASP A 73 -14.80 11.79 1.92
C ASP A 73 -14.45 13.06 1.12
N GLU A 74 -14.22 14.17 1.81
CA GLU A 74 -13.73 15.46 1.27
C GLU A 74 -12.40 15.29 0.53
N PHE A 75 -11.49 14.46 1.04
CA PHE A 75 -10.20 14.20 0.40
C PHE A 75 -10.40 13.57 -0.98
N ILE A 76 -11.21 12.52 -1.04
CA ILE A 76 -11.51 11.83 -2.31
C ILE A 76 -12.24 12.78 -3.26
N ARG A 77 -13.24 13.52 -2.78
CA ARG A 77 -13.99 14.49 -3.57
C ARG A 77 -13.10 15.55 -4.20
N ARG A 78 -12.14 16.08 -3.43
CA ARG A 78 -11.16 17.05 -3.92
C ARG A 78 -10.26 16.45 -5.00
N ARG A 79 -9.80 15.21 -4.82
CA ARG A 79 -8.93 14.52 -5.78
C ARG A 79 -9.65 14.18 -7.09
N ILE A 80 -10.94 13.86 -7.04
CA ILE A 80 -11.78 13.74 -8.24
C ILE A 80 -11.88 15.09 -8.97
N LYS A 81 -12.18 16.18 -8.26
CA LYS A 81 -12.24 17.53 -8.86
C LYS A 81 -10.92 17.95 -9.51
N LEU A 82 -9.79 17.53 -8.95
CA LEU A 82 -8.45 17.76 -9.49
C LEU A 82 -8.09 16.82 -10.65
N GLY A 83 -8.95 15.87 -11.01
CA GLY A 83 -8.71 14.88 -12.07
C GLY A 83 -7.68 13.80 -11.70
N LYS A 84 -7.34 13.66 -10.42
CA LYS A 84 -6.39 12.65 -9.92
C LYS A 84 -7.02 11.28 -9.72
N ILE A 85 -8.33 11.26 -9.44
CA ILE A 85 -9.12 10.04 -9.32
C ILE A 85 -10.16 10.03 -10.44
N LYS A 86 -10.19 8.96 -11.23
CA LYS A 86 -11.23 8.75 -12.22
C LYS A 86 -12.51 8.28 -11.54
N ALA A 87 -13.56 9.07 -11.67
CA ALA A 87 -14.90 8.72 -11.20
C ALA A 87 -15.88 8.64 -12.38
N THR A 88 -16.81 7.70 -12.30
CA THR A 88 -17.98 7.59 -13.17
C THR A 88 -19.17 8.22 -12.46
N TYR A 89 -19.96 9.01 -13.16
CA TYR A 89 -21.11 9.69 -12.56
C TYR A 89 -22.40 8.94 -12.88
N LEU A 90 -23.16 8.61 -11.84
CA LEU A 90 -24.52 8.08 -11.96
C LEU A 90 -25.48 9.18 -11.49
N GLY A 91 -25.95 9.99 -12.44
CA GLY A 91 -26.60 11.28 -12.11
C GLY A 91 -25.58 12.20 -11.42
N ASP A 92 -25.94 12.74 -10.25
CA ASP A 92 -25.07 13.64 -9.48
C ASP A 92 -24.10 12.91 -8.54
N LYS A 93 -24.15 11.57 -8.49
CA LYS A 93 -23.36 10.76 -7.56
C LYS A 93 -22.08 10.26 -8.25
N PRO A 94 -20.89 10.69 -7.80
CA PRO A 94 -19.64 10.10 -8.26
C PRO A 94 -19.44 8.71 -7.66
N LEU A 95 -19.06 7.78 -8.53
CA LEU A 95 -18.73 6.39 -8.23
C LEU A 95 -17.31 6.09 -8.72
N ILE A 96 -16.56 5.30 -7.96
CA ILE A 96 -15.19 4.91 -8.26
C ILE A 96 -15.18 3.45 -8.66
N ASN A 97 -14.53 3.13 -9.78
CA ASN A 97 -14.39 1.74 -10.23
C ASN A 97 -13.39 1.00 -9.33
N ILE A 98 -13.65 -0.28 -9.05
CA ILE A 98 -12.75 -1.16 -8.28
C ILE A 98 -11.32 -1.15 -8.80
N VAL A 99 -11.13 -1.06 -10.12
CA VAL A 99 -9.80 -0.99 -10.77
C VAL A 99 -9.08 0.30 -10.39
N GLU A 100 -9.78 1.43 -10.40
CA GLU A 100 -9.21 2.71 -10.00
C GLU A 100 -8.93 2.72 -8.49
N LEU A 101 -9.79 2.11 -7.68
CA LEU A 101 -9.60 1.96 -6.25
C LEU A 101 -8.35 1.12 -5.93
N ALA A 102 -8.16 0.00 -6.63
CA ALA A 102 -6.95 -0.83 -6.52
C ALA A 102 -5.69 -0.03 -6.89
N ARG A 103 -5.74 0.76 -7.97
CA ARG A 103 -4.63 1.64 -8.36
C ARG A 103 -4.30 2.64 -7.27
N ILE A 104 -5.31 3.25 -6.64
CA ILE A 104 -5.10 4.22 -5.57
C ILE A 104 -4.44 3.57 -4.34
N ILE A 105 -4.82 2.34 -4.01
CA ILE A 105 -4.22 1.59 -2.89
C ILE A 105 -2.74 1.33 -3.15
N THR A 106 -2.36 1.01 -4.39
CA THR A 106 -0.98 0.62 -4.72
C THR A 106 -0.07 1.78 -5.07
N GLU A 107 -0.58 2.76 -5.81
CA GLU A 107 0.21 3.88 -6.34
C GLU A 107 -0.01 5.20 -5.58
N GLY A 108 -1.10 5.31 -4.81
CA GLY A 108 -1.51 6.56 -4.17
C GLY A 108 -2.32 7.49 -5.09
N VAL A 109 -2.42 8.77 -4.70
CA VAL A 109 -3.26 9.82 -5.35
C VAL A 109 -2.49 11.09 -5.67
#